data_AF-A0A821XA82-F1
#
_entry.id   AF-A0A821XA82-F1
#
_cell.length_a   1.000
_cell.length_b   1.000
_cell.length_c   1.000
_cell.angle_alpha   90.00
_cell.angle_beta   90.00
_cell.angle_gamma   90.00
#
_symmetry.space_group_name_H-M   'P 1'
#
loop_
_entity.id
_entity.type
_entity.pdbx_description
1 polymer ?
#
loop_
_entity_poly.entity_id
_entity_poly.type
_entity_poly.pdbx_seq_one_letter_code
_entity_poly.pdbx_strand_id
1 'polypeptide(L)' 'MEKKIYKQTTGGAMGSSLTLTLANIFMSNWQKNIVEEQTKTGDFYGRYIDDIFMTWNRSEEKLRKLLDDVNT' A
#
# COMPACT_ATOMS: atom_id res chain seq x y z
N MET A 1 -34.57 -21.68 2.27
CA MET A 1 -33.20 -21.21 2.00
C MET A 1 -32.41 -21.33 3.30
N GLU A 2 -31.46 -22.25 3.37
CA GLU A 2 -30.63 -22.42 4.58
C GLU A 2 -29.62 -21.28 4.71
N LYS A 3 -29.45 -20.78 5.94
CA LYS A 3 -28.43 -19.78 6.27
C LYS A 3 -27.06 -20.48 6.34
N LYS A 4 -26.18 -20.18 5.40
CA LYS A 4 -24.81 -20.69 5.39
C LYS A 4 -23.87 -19.65 6.00
N ILE A 5 -22.97 -20.10 6.87
CA ILE A 5 -21.93 -19.27 7.51
C ILE A 5 -20.60 -19.58 6.84
N TYR A 6 -19.88 -18.54 6.42
CA TYR A 6 -18.59 -18.65 5.74
C TYR A 6 -17.52 -17.86 6.48
N LYS A 7 -16.27 -18.33 6.40
CA LYS A 7 -15.10 -17.65 6.97
C LYS A 7 -14.24 -17.08 5.84
N GLN A 8 -13.87 -15.81 5.96
CA GLN A 8 -12.84 -15.22 5.12
C GLN A 8 -11.47 -15.79 5.52
N THR A 9 -10.79 -16.45 4.58
CA THR A 9 -9.47 -17.06 4.79
C THR A 9 -8.31 -16.15 4.39
N THR A 10 -8.59 -15.13 3.57
CA THR A 10 -7.59 -14.23 3.00
C THR A 10 -8.05 -12.78 3.11
N GLY A 11 -7.17 -11.90 3.57
CA GLY A 11 -7.49 -10.52 3.90
C GLY A 11 -8.23 -10.38 5.23
N GLY A 12 -8.42 -9.14 5.67
CA GLY A 12 -9.24 -8.83 6.84
C GLY A 12 -10.69 -8.54 6.47
N ALA A 13 -11.59 -8.70 7.45
CA ALA A 13 -13.01 -8.39 7.28
C ALA A 13 -13.20 -6.88 7.03
N MET A 14 -13.76 -6.54 5.86
CA MET A 14 -14.10 -5.16 5.52
C MET A 14 -15.10 -4.59 6.53
N GLY A 15 -14.87 -3.36 6.99
CA GLY A 15 -15.70 -2.69 8.01
C GLY A 15 -15.26 -2.92 9.46
N SER A 16 -14.25 -3.76 9.71
CA SER A 16 -13.62 -3.87 11.03
C SER A 16 -12.59 -2.76 11.23
N SER A 17 -12.72 -1.99 12.32
CA SER A 17 -11.73 -0.96 12.70
C SER A 17 -10.35 -1.55 12.99
N LEU A 18 -10.31 -2.77 13.53
CA LEU A 18 -9.06 -3.51 13.74
C LEU A 18 -8.38 -3.87 12.42
N THR A 19 -9.16 -4.27 11.41
CA THR A 19 -8.63 -4.61 10.09
C THR A 19 -7.95 -3.41 9.43
N LEU A 20 -8.50 -2.20 9.60
CA LEU A 20 -7.87 -0.99 9.09
C LEU A 20 -6.50 -0.72 9.74
N THR A 21 -6.40 -0.89 11.07
CA THR A 21 -5.12 -0.74 11.78
C THR A 21 -4.10 -1.78 11.33
N LEU A 22 -4.52 -3.04 11.16
CA LEU A 22 -3.64 -4.10 10.68
C LEU A 22 -3.18 -3.85 9.24
N ALA A 23 -4.07 -3.38 8.37
CA ALA A 23 -3.72 -2.97 7.01
C ALA A 23 -2.71 -1.83 7.02
N ASN A 24 -2.87 -0.85 7.91
CA ASN A 24 -1.92 0.26 8.03
C ASN A 24 -0.52 -0.21 8.46
N ILE A 25 -0.43 -1.15 9.41
CA ILE A 25 0.84 -1.75 9.85
C ILE A 25 1.50 -2.52 8.71
N PHE A 26 0.73 -3.36 8.01
CA PHE A 26 1.22 -4.12 6.86
C PHE A 26 1.78 -3.20 5.78
N MET A 27 0.98 -2.20 5.37
CA MET A 27 1.36 -1.25 4.33
C MET A 27 2.50 -0.34 4.77
N SER A 28 2.67 -0.06 6.07
CA SER A 28 3.83 0.69 6.60
C SER A 28 5.15 -0.04 6.34
N ASN A 29 5.19 -1.37 6.48
CA ASN A 29 6.38 -2.14 6.19
C ASN A 29 6.66 -2.21 4.68
N TRP A 30 5.61 -2.42 3.89
CA TRP A 30 5.69 -2.49 2.43
C TRP A 30 6.18 -1.18 1.80
N GLN A 31 5.63 -0.02 2.21
CA GLN A 31 5.97 1.27 1.60
C GLN A 31 7.32 1.85 2.02
N LYS A 32 8.01 1.22 2.98
CA LYS A 32 9.20 1.78 3.64
C LYS A 32 10.26 2.24 2.63
N ASN A 33 10.59 1.40 1.66
CA ASN A 33 11.61 1.70 0.65
C ASN A 33 11.19 2.87 -0.27
N ILE A 34 9.90 2.98 -0.58
CA ILE A 34 9.36 4.06 -1.42
C ILE A 34 9.49 5.38 -0.68
N VAL A 35 9.05 5.41 0.59
CA VAL A 35 9.12 6.61 1.44
C VAL A 35 10.57 7.06 1.64
N GLU A 36 11.50 6.12 1.84
CA GLU A 36 12.92 6.43 1.96
C GLU A 36 13.48 7.07 0.68
N GLU A 37 13.17 6.52 -0.50
CA GLU A 37 13.61 7.11 -1.79
C GLU A 37 13.01 8.49 -2.04
N GLN A 38 11.73 8.67 -1.72
CA GLN A 38 11.01 9.95 -1.87
C GLN A 38 11.58 11.02 -0.93
N THR A 39 11.87 10.64 0.32
CA THR A 39 12.49 11.53 1.32
C THR A 39 13.87 12.00 0.86
N LYS A 40 14.69 11.10 0.27
CA LYS A 40 16.03 11.47 -0.25
C LYS A 40 15.97 12.44 -1.44
N THR A 41 14.91 12.36 -2.23
CA THR A 41 14.74 13.14 -3.48
C THR A 41 13.95 14.43 -3.28
N GLY A 42 13.33 14.60 -2.12
CA GLY A 42 12.44 15.73 -1.83
C GLY A 42 11.09 15.63 -2.56
N ASP A 43 10.76 14.46 -3.10
CA ASP A 43 9.46 14.21 -3.72
C ASP A 43 8.38 13.96 -2.66
N PHE A 44 7.13 14.25 -3.02
CA PHE A 44 5.98 14.01 -2.17
C PHE A 44 5.54 12.55 -2.22
N TYR A 45 5.23 11.95 -1.06
CA TYR A 45 4.56 10.66 -0.95
C TYR A 45 3.42 10.76 0.06
N GLY A 46 2.21 10.36 -0.35
CA GLY A 46 1.02 10.31 0.49
C GLY A 46 0.22 9.04 0.25
N ARG A 47 -0.31 8.45 1.32
CA ARG A 47 -1.22 7.30 1.27
C ARG A 47 -2.47 7.59 2.07
N TYR A 48 -3.63 7.27 1.51
CA TYR A 48 -4.92 7.28 2.21
C TYR A 48 -5.62 5.93 2.04
N ILE A 49 -5.53 5.09 3.08
CA ILE A 49 -6.07 3.73 3.11
C ILE A 49 -5.56 2.89 1.92
N ASP A 50 -6.30 2.87 0.82
CA ASP A 50 -6.02 2.09 -0.39
C ASP A 50 -5.35 2.94 -1.50
N ASP A 51 -5.44 4.27 -1.42
CA ASP A 51 -4.93 5.18 -2.45
C ASP A 51 -3.52 5.68 -2.12
N ILE A 52 -2.63 5.65 -3.12
CA ILE A 52 -1.27 6.20 -3.04
C ILE A 52 -1.10 7.30 -4.08
N PHE A 53 -0.55 8.43 -3.67
CA PHE A 53 -0.16 9.54 -4.55
C PHE A 53 1.28 9.94 -4.28
N MET A 54 2.08 10.09 -5.33
CA MET A 54 3.48 10.50 -5.22
C MET A 54 3.91 11.39 -6.39
N THR A 55 4.91 12.24 -6.16
CA THR A 55 5.59 12.97 -7.24
C THR A 55 6.88 12.26 -7.63
N TRP A 56 7.38 12.54 -8.83
CA TRP A 56 8.62 11.95 -9.31
C TRP A 56 9.40 12.96 -10.14
N ASN A 57 10.60 13.30 -9.69
CA ASN A 57 11.46 14.27 -10.36
C ASN A 57 12.67 13.65 -11.08
N ARG A 58 12.77 12.31 -11.13
CA ARG A 58 13.87 11.57 -11.79
C ARG A 58 13.44 10.96 -13.13
N SER A 59 14.31 10.16 -13.74
CA SER A 59 14.01 9.53 -15.03
C SER A 59 12.80 8.59 -14.96
N GLU A 60 12.03 8.55 -16.05
CA GLU A 60 10.87 7.68 -16.20
C GLU A 60 11.25 6.20 -16.11
N GLU A 61 12.41 5.81 -16.61
CA GLU A 61 12.93 4.44 -16.53
C GLU A 61 13.03 3.95 -15.07
N LYS A 62 13.53 4.80 -14.17
CA LYS A 62 13.65 4.47 -12.74
C LYS A 62 12.28 4.38 -12.07
N LEU A 63 11.32 5.19 -12.52
CA LEU A 63 9.93 5.11 -12.05
C LEU A 63 9.31 3.77 -12.46
N ARG A 64 9.47 3.36 -13.73
CA ARG A 64 8.95 2.08 -14.24
C ARG A 64 9.50 0.91 -13.45
N LYS A 65 10.81 0.90 -13.21
CA LYS A 65 11.44 -0.14 -12.38
C LYS A 65 10.88 -0.19 -10.96
N LEU A 66 10.70 0.97 -10.32
CA LEU A 66 10.08 1.05 -9.00
C LEU A 66 8.66 0.47 -9.02
N LEU A 67 7.85 0.81 -10.02
CA LEU A 67 6.48 0.30 -10.13
C LEU A 67 6.44 -1.21 -10.35
N ASP A 68 7.37 -1.78 -11.11
CA ASP A 68 7.47 -3.23 -11.31
C ASP A 68 7.85 -3.94 -10.00
N ASP A 69 8.82 -3.41 -9.26
CA ASP A 69 9.26 -3.96 -7.97
C ASP A 69 8.14 -3.95 -6.91
N VAL A 70 7.24 -2.96 -6.99
CA VAL A 70 6.17 -2.71 -6.02
C VAL A 70 4.89 -3.51 -6.32
N ASN A 71 4.70 -3.92 -7.57
CA ASN A 71 3.56 -4.72 -8.03
C ASN A 71 3.81 -6.25 -8.05
N THR A 72 4.99 -6.69 -7.62
CA THR A 72 5.35 -8.13 -7.55
C THR A 72 4.96 -8.75 -6.22
#